data_AF-W7D2D9-F1
#
_entry.id   AF-W7D2D9-F1
#
_cell.length_a   1.000
_cell.length_b   1.000
_cell.length_c   1.000
_cell.angle_alpha   90.00
_cell.angle_beta   90.00
_cell.angle_gamma   90.00
#
_symmetry.space_group_name_H-M   'P 1'
#
loop_
_entity.id
_entity.type
_entity.pdbx_description
1 polymer ?
#
loop_
_entity_poly.entity_id
_entity_poly.type
_entity_poly.pdbx_seq_one_letter_code
_entity_poly.pdbx_strand_id
1 'polypeptide(L)'
;MLFSLRKNEWFGNLRVDFLSGLVVAFALIPEAIGFSIIAGVDPMIGLYASFTMAVVIAFIGGRPAMISAATGAMALLVVDLVKDHGLQYLLATTIVTGIFQLVFGYLGIAKLMRFIPRSVMIGFVNALAILIFTAQLTQFKNANWVMYAMVGVSLLILYGLPKFF
;
A
#
# COMPACT_ATOMS: atom_id res chain seq x y z
N MET A 1 -17.64 -20.46 -10.68
CA MET A 1 -17.64 -19.01 -11.00
C MET A 1 -16.26 -18.49 -11.46
N LEU A 2 -15.20 -19.32 -11.49
CA LEU A 2 -13.81 -18.92 -11.75
C LEU A 2 -13.36 -18.95 -13.24
N PHE A 3 -14.22 -19.29 -14.21
CA PHE A 3 -13.78 -19.52 -15.60
C PHE A 3 -14.75 -19.02 -16.68
N SER A 4 -15.51 -17.94 -16.43
CA SER A 4 -16.17 -17.22 -17.53
C SER A 4 -15.31 -16.02 -17.92
N LEU A 5 -14.08 -16.28 -18.37
CA LEU A 5 -13.21 -15.24 -18.91
C LEU A 5 -13.78 -14.78 -20.25
N ARG A 6 -14.71 -13.84 -20.21
CA ARG A 6 -15.25 -13.24 -21.42
C ARG A 6 -14.12 -12.43 -22.05
N LYS A 7 -13.89 -12.58 -23.36
CA LYS A 7 -12.85 -11.84 -24.11
C LYS A 7 -12.86 -10.32 -23.83
N ASN A 8 -14.03 -9.76 -23.52
CA ASN A 8 -14.22 -8.37 -23.14
C ASN A 8 -13.69 -8.00 -21.73
N GLU A 9 -13.50 -8.96 -20.83
CA GLU A 9 -12.93 -8.70 -19.50
C GLU A 9 -11.41 -8.53 -19.54
N TRP A 10 -10.72 -9.25 -20.43
CA TRP A 10 -9.25 -9.18 -20.57
C TRP A 10 -8.78 -8.16 -21.60
N PHE A 11 -9.55 -7.95 -22.67
CA PHE A 11 -9.14 -7.13 -23.81
C PHE A 11 -10.16 -6.04 -24.17
N GLY A 12 -11.12 -5.74 -23.29
CA GLY A 12 -12.17 -4.76 -23.55
C GLY A 12 -11.64 -3.34 -23.74
N ASN A 13 -10.76 -2.88 -22.85
CA ASN A 13 -10.30 -1.49 -22.81
C ASN A 13 -8.77 -1.36 -22.65
N LEU A 14 -8.00 -2.09 -23.46
CA LEU A 14 -6.54 -2.15 -23.39
C LEU A 14 -5.84 -0.78 -23.27
N ARG A 15 -6.30 0.24 -24.01
CA ARG A 15 -5.70 1.58 -23.94
C ARG A 15 -5.91 2.22 -22.57
N VAL A 16 -7.12 2.13 -22.02
CA VAL A 16 -7.46 2.75 -20.73
C VAL A 16 -6.82 1.96 -19.58
N ASP A 17 -6.84 0.64 -19.66
CA ASP A 17 -6.25 -0.24 -18.65
C ASP A 17 -4.72 -0.09 -18.60
N PHE A 18 -4.07 0.03 -19.76
CA PHE A 18 -2.63 0.29 -19.83
C PHE A 18 -2.27 1.68 -19.30
N LEU A 19 -2.98 2.73 -19.72
CA LEU A 19 -2.71 4.09 -19.27
C LEU A 19 -2.96 4.25 -17.76
N SER A 20 -4.06 3.70 -17.25
CA SER A 20 -4.36 3.74 -15.81
C SER A 20 -3.34 2.93 -15.01
N GLY A 21 -2.94 1.75 -15.48
CA GLY A 21 -1.86 0.96 -14.87
C GLY A 21 -0.54 1.74 -14.80
N LEU A 22 -0.17 2.46 -15.87
CA LEU A 22 1.04 3.28 -15.92
C LEU A 22 0.97 4.49 -14.96
N VAL A 23 -0.15 5.20 -14.91
CA VAL A 23 -0.37 6.31 -13.98
C VAL A 23 -0.27 5.81 -12.53
N VAL A 24 -0.92 4.70 -12.22
CA VAL A 24 -0.90 4.15 -10.86
C VAL A 24 0.49 3.60 -10.52
N ALA A 25 1.20 2.96 -11.44
CA ALA A 25 2.58 2.52 -11.22
C ALA A 25 3.49 3.68 -10.83
N PHE A 26 3.40 4.84 -11.51
CA PHE A 26 4.17 6.02 -11.13
C PHE A 26 3.78 6.59 -9.76
N ALA A 27 2.48 6.54 -9.40
CA ALA A 27 2.03 6.95 -8.08
C ALA A 27 2.53 6.02 -6.96
N LEU A 28 2.64 4.71 -7.23
CA LEU A 28 3.03 3.69 -6.26
C LEU A 28 4.54 3.69 -5.93
N ILE A 29 5.41 4.11 -6.85
CA ILE A 29 6.87 4.11 -6.62
C ILE A 29 7.25 4.91 -5.35
N PRO A 30 6.89 6.20 -5.23
CA PRO A 30 7.24 6.97 -4.04
C PRO A 30 6.51 6.46 -2.78
N GLU A 31 5.30 5.93 -2.92
CA GLU A 31 4.53 5.35 -1.82
C GLU A 31 5.23 4.12 -1.21
N ALA A 32 5.63 3.16 -2.05
CA ALA A 32 6.35 1.97 -1.63
C ALA A 32 7.70 2.29 -0.98
N ILE A 33 8.45 3.24 -1.56
CA ILE A 33 9.72 3.71 -0.99
C ILE A 33 9.49 4.34 0.39
N GLY A 34 8.50 5.23 0.51
CA GLY A 34 8.17 5.90 1.77
C GLY A 34 7.77 4.92 2.87
N PHE A 35 6.93 3.93 2.55
CA PHE A 35 6.52 2.92 3.52
C PHE A 35 7.64 1.97 3.92
N SER A 36 8.55 1.61 3.02
CA SER A 36 9.75 0.86 3.37
C SER A 36 10.64 1.61 4.36
N ILE A 37 10.84 2.92 4.15
CA ILE A 37 11.62 3.76 5.06
C ILE A 37 10.95 3.83 6.44
N ILE A 38 9.62 3.99 6.49
CA ILE A 38 8.86 3.98 7.75
C ILE A 38 8.98 2.63 8.46
N ALA A 39 8.94 1.52 7.71
CA ALA A 39 9.11 0.16 8.24
C ALA A 39 10.56 -0.19 8.62
N GLY A 40 11.52 0.70 8.37
CA GLY A 40 12.93 0.46 8.68
C GLY A 40 13.58 -0.60 7.80
N VAL A 41 13.07 -0.81 6.58
CA VAL A 41 13.61 -1.77 5.61
C VAL A 41 14.09 -1.09 4.34
N ASP A 42 14.94 -1.78 3.57
CA ASP A 42 15.40 -1.28 2.28
C ASP A 42 14.21 -1.01 1.32
N PRO A 43 14.18 0.13 0.59
CA PRO A 43 13.13 0.46 -0.38
C PRO A 43 12.88 -0.60 -1.45
N MET A 44 13.91 -1.37 -1.81
CA MET A 44 13.81 -2.49 -2.75
C MET A 44 12.78 -3.53 -2.30
N ILE A 45 12.64 -3.75 -0.99
CA ILE A 45 11.68 -4.71 -0.43
C ILE A 45 10.24 -4.25 -0.68
N GLY A 46 9.94 -2.96 -0.51
CA GLY A 46 8.60 -2.41 -0.76
C GLY A 46 8.24 -2.42 -2.24
N LEU A 47 9.22 -2.13 -3.11
CA LEU A 47 9.05 -2.20 -4.56
C LEU A 47 8.81 -3.64 -5.03
N TYR A 48 9.57 -4.60 -4.50
CA TYR A 48 9.37 -6.03 -4.79
C TYR A 48 8.03 -6.53 -4.27
N ALA A 49 7.62 -6.16 -3.06
CA ALA A 49 6.31 -6.50 -2.54
C ALA A 49 5.19 -5.93 -3.43
N SER A 50 5.30 -4.67 -3.85
CA SER A 50 4.30 -4.03 -4.71
C SER A 50 4.21 -4.68 -6.09
N PHE A 51 5.34 -4.94 -6.73
CA PHE A 51 5.39 -5.61 -8.03
C PHE A 51 4.83 -7.03 -7.96
N THR A 52 5.33 -7.84 -7.03
CA THR A 52 4.90 -9.25 -6.89
C THR A 52 3.42 -9.35 -6.56
N MET A 53 2.91 -8.50 -5.67
CA MET A 53 1.49 -8.48 -5.32
C MET A 53 0.61 -8.05 -6.50
N ALA A 54 1.00 -7.00 -7.23
CA ALA A 54 0.26 -6.52 -8.39
C ALA A 54 0.18 -7.60 -9.49
N VAL A 55 1.29 -8.28 -9.77
CA VAL A 55 1.32 -9.38 -10.75
C VAL A 55 0.43 -10.53 -10.29
N VAL A 56 0.56 -11.00 -9.04
CA VAL A 56 -0.22 -12.13 -8.54
C VAL A 56 -1.73 -11.81 -8.54
N ILE A 57 -2.13 -10.63 -8.05
CA ILE A 57 -3.54 -10.24 -8.00
C ILE A 57 -4.12 -9.93 -9.39
N ALA A 58 -3.32 -9.54 -10.38
CA ALA A 58 -3.80 -9.41 -11.75
C ALA A 58 -4.35 -10.75 -12.31
N PHE A 59 -3.82 -11.90 -11.87
CA PHE A 59 -4.27 -13.21 -12.32
C PHE A 59 -5.32 -13.86 -11.39
N ILE A 60 -5.15 -13.74 -10.08
CA ILE A 60 -5.93 -14.50 -9.08
C ILE A 60 -6.92 -13.60 -8.31
N GLY A 61 -6.86 -12.28 -8.51
CA GLY A 61 -7.70 -11.31 -7.83
C GLY A 61 -9.19 -11.47 -8.15
N GLY A 62 -10.04 -11.29 -7.14
CA GLY A 62 -11.49 -11.42 -7.29
C GLY A 62 -12.20 -10.18 -7.83
N ARG A 63 -11.51 -9.03 -7.94
CA ARG A 63 -12.09 -7.76 -8.36
C ARG A 63 -11.17 -7.04 -9.35
N PRO A 64 -11.54 -6.98 -10.65
CA PRO A 64 -10.78 -6.24 -11.66
C PRO A 64 -10.61 -4.76 -11.30
N ALA A 65 -9.53 -4.16 -11.79
CA ALA A 65 -9.12 -2.77 -11.56
C ALA A 65 -8.75 -2.40 -10.11
N MET A 66 -8.77 -3.34 -9.16
CA MET A 66 -8.27 -3.11 -7.80
C MET A 66 -6.76 -3.33 -7.74
N ILE A 67 -6.02 -2.31 -7.31
CA ILE A 67 -4.58 -2.39 -7.11
C ILE A 67 -4.28 -2.89 -5.70
N SER A 68 -3.33 -3.81 -5.59
CA SER A 68 -2.82 -4.33 -4.33
C SER A 68 -1.30 -4.23 -4.34
N ALA A 69 -0.77 -3.50 -3.37
CA ALA A 69 0.65 -3.17 -3.26
C ALA A 69 1.03 -2.98 -1.78
N ALA A 70 2.27 -2.54 -1.51
CA ALA A 70 2.69 -2.16 -0.17
C ALA A 70 1.88 -0.94 0.32
N THR A 71 1.28 -1.04 1.50
CA THR A 71 0.50 0.05 2.11
C THR A 71 1.03 0.40 3.49
N GLY A 72 0.79 1.64 3.92
CA GLY A 72 1.16 2.11 5.26
C GLY A 72 0.49 1.30 6.38
N ALA A 73 -0.71 0.77 6.11
CA ALA A 73 -1.43 -0.10 7.03
C ALA A 73 -0.64 -1.36 7.39
N MET A 74 0.02 -1.98 6.41
CA MET A 74 0.85 -3.15 6.67
C MET A 74 2.22 -2.75 7.22
N ALA A 75 2.84 -1.71 6.64
CA ALA A 75 4.17 -1.24 7.04
C ALA A 75 4.25 -0.85 8.52
N LEU A 76 3.24 -0.12 9.02
CA LEU A 76 3.20 0.32 10.41
C LEU A 76 3.02 -0.82 11.42
N LEU A 77 2.42 -1.95 11.02
CA LEU A 77 2.22 -3.10 11.90
C LEU A 77 3.48 -3.95 12.09
N VAL A 78 4.46 -3.82 11.18
CA VAL A 78 5.66 -4.65 11.16
C VAL A 78 6.93 -3.91 11.57
N VAL A 79 6.83 -2.61 11.88
CA VAL A 79 7.99 -1.78 12.29
C VAL A 79 8.71 -2.42 13.48
N ASP A 80 7.98 -2.74 14.54
CA ASP A 80 8.57 -3.32 15.75
C ASP A 80 9.06 -4.75 15.52
N LEU A 81 8.38 -5.53 14.67
CA LEU A 81 8.83 -6.86 14.27
C LEU A 81 10.20 -6.80 13.58
N VAL A 82 10.37 -5.90 12.62
CA VAL A 82 11.63 -5.71 11.89
C VAL A 82 12.72 -5.19 12.84
N LYS A 83 12.38 -4.25 13.70
CA LYS A 83 13.32 -3.66 14.66
C LYS A 83 13.85 -4.70 15.65
N ASP A 84 12.97 -5.54 16.17
CA ASP A 84 13.30 -6.47 17.26
C ASP A 84 13.84 -7.82 16.75
N HIS A 85 13.41 -8.27 15.55
CA HIS A 85 13.71 -9.61 15.03
C HIS A 85 14.35 -9.63 13.63
N GLY A 86 14.41 -8.48 12.95
CA GLY A 86 15.04 -8.34 11.63
C GLY A 86 14.14 -8.71 10.44
N LEU A 87 14.70 -8.52 9.25
CA LEU A 87 14.00 -8.70 7.98
C LEU A 87 13.51 -10.13 7.74
N GLN A 88 14.24 -11.15 8.20
CA GLN A 88 13.84 -12.54 7.94
C GLN A 88 12.48 -12.87 8.59
N TYR A 89 12.20 -12.28 9.75
CA TYR A 89 10.92 -12.45 10.45
C TYR A 89 9.78 -11.74 9.72
N LEU A 90 10.03 -10.58 9.11
CA LEU A 90 9.04 -9.94 8.23
C LEU A 90 8.64 -10.86 7.08
N LEU A 91 9.63 -11.48 6.42
CA LEU A 91 9.38 -12.39 5.29
C LEU A 91 8.59 -13.63 5.74
N ALA A 92 8.99 -14.24 6.86
CA ALA A 92 8.29 -15.38 7.43
C ALA A 92 6.83 -15.04 7.80
N THR A 93 6.61 -13.92 8.50
CA THR A 93 5.27 -13.46 8.86
C THR A 93 4.44 -13.14 7.62
N THR A 94 5.03 -12.61 6.55
CA THR A 94 4.33 -12.34 5.29
C THR A 94 3.83 -13.62 4.63
N ILE A 95 4.66 -14.68 4.60
CA ILE A 95 4.27 -15.99 4.08
C ILE A 95 3.12 -16.57 4.92
N VAL A 96 3.25 -16.55 6.25
CA VAL A 96 2.19 -17.03 7.17
C VAL A 96 0.90 -16.24 6.99
N THR A 97 1.00 -14.92 6.81
CA THR A 97 -0.16 -14.05 6.53
C THR A 97 -0.86 -14.47 5.24
N GLY A 98 -0.12 -14.74 4.16
CA GLY A 98 -0.67 -15.23 2.90
C GLY A 98 -1.38 -16.59 3.06
N ILE A 99 -0.80 -17.51 3.84
CA ILE A 99 -1.43 -18.80 4.14
C ILE A 99 -2.76 -18.58 4.88
N PHE A 100 -2.79 -17.72 5.91
CA PHE A 100 -4.03 -17.41 6.61
C PHE A 100 -5.07 -16.74 5.71
N GLN A 101 -4.66 -15.84 4.81
CA GLN A 101 -5.57 -15.22 3.83
C GLN A 101 -6.22 -16.28 2.92
N LEU A 102 -5.46 -17.26 2.44
CA LEU A 102 -6.00 -18.36 1.62
C LEU A 102 -6.99 -19.23 2.42
N VAL A 103 -6.65 -19.57 3.66
CA VAL A 103 -7.53 -20.34 4.55
C VAL A 103 -8.83 -19.58 4.83
N PHE A 104 -8.74 -18.28 5.15
CA PHE A 104 -9.91 -17.45 5.43
C PHE A 104 -10.77 -17.23 4.18
N GLY A 105 -10.15 -17.13 3.01
CA GLY A 105 -10.85 -17.10 1.72
C GLY A 105 -11.63 -18.39 1.48
N TYR A 106 -11.00 -19.55 1.70
CA TYR A 106 -11.63 -20.86 1.55
C TYR A 106 -12.80 -21.08 2.52
N LEU A 107 -12.63 -20.67 3.80
CA LEU A 107 -13.67 -20.75 4.82
C LEU A 107 -14.80 -19.72 4.65
N GLY A 108 -14.69 -18.81 3.69
CA GLY A 108 -15.71 -17.78 3.43
C GLY A 108 -15.82 -16.72 4.53
N ILE A 109 -14.73 -16.49 5.29
CA ILE A 109 -14.69 -15.56 6.43
C ILE A 109 -14.92 -14.11 5.98
N ALA A 110 -14.76 -13.81 4.70
CA ALA A 110 -15.11 -12.51 4.11
C ALA A 110 -16.52 -12.03 4.49
N LYS A 111 -17.50 -12.94 4.66
CA LYS A 111 -18.87 -12.59 5.08
C LYS A 111 -18.94 -12.08 6.53
N LEU A 112 -17.97 -12.42 7.38
CA LEU A 112 -17.89 -11.98 8.76
C LEU A 112 -17.30 -10.57 8.89
N MET A 113 -16.61 -10.06 7.87
CA MET A 113 -16.06 -8.69 7.89
C MET A 113 -17.15 -7.63 8.11
N ARG A 114 -18.42 -7.92 7.78
CA ARG A 114 -19.57 -7.04 8.06
C ARG A 114 -19.85 -6.81 9.55
N PHE A 115 -19.34 -7.68 10.42
CA PHE A 115 -19.50 -7.57 11.88
C PHE A 115 -18.43 -6.69 12.53
N ILE A 116 -17.40 -6.26 11.78
CA ILE A 116 -16.40 -5.33 12.31
C ILE A 116 -17.08 -3.98 12.55
N PRO A 117 -17.08 -3.45 13.79
CA PRO A 117 -17.72 -2.18 14.07
C PRO A 117 -17.09 -1.04 13.27
N ARG A 118 -17.93 -0.13 12.78
CA ARG A 118 -17.46 1.08 12.08
C ARG A 118 -16.52 1.93 12.94
N SER A 119 -16.76 1.99 14.25
CA SER A 119 -15.90 2.70 15.20
C SER A 119 -14.47 2.17 15.22
N VAL A 120 -14.28 0.84 15.10
CA VAL A 120 -12.95 0.21 15.03
C VAL A 120 -12.25 0.59 13.73
N MET A 121 -12.95 0.55 12.59
CA MET A 121 -12.37 0.95 11.30
C MET A 121 -11.97 2.43 11.28
N ILE A 122 -12.82 3.32 11.80
CA ILE A 122 -12.50 4.76 11.91
C ILE A 122 -11.31 4.98 12.84
N GLY A 123 -11.30 4.31 14.01
CA GLY A 123 -10.19 4.38 14.95
C GLY A 123 -8.88 3.93 14.31
N PHE A 124 -8.89 2.81 13.58
CA PHE A 124 -7.73 2.32 12.84
C PHE A 124 -7.23 3.32 11.79
N VAL A 125 -8.11 3.86 10.95
CA VAL A 125 -7.73 4.83 9.90
C VAL A 125 -7.17 6.13 10.51
N ASN A 126 -7.79 6.64 11.59
CA ASN A 126 -7.30 7.83 12.28
C ASN A 126 -5.94 7.58 12.93
N ALA A 127 -5.76 6.45 13.61
CA ALA A 127 -4.48 6.06 14.21
C ALA A 127 -3.39 5.94 13.13
N LEU A 128 -3.71 5.31 12.00
CA LEU A 128 -2.80 5.19 10.87
C LEU A 128 -2.38 6.56 10.33
N ALA A 129 -3.31 7.49 10.13
CA ALA A 129 -2.99 8.83 9.65
C ALA A 129 -2.07 9.59 10.63
N ILE A 130 -2.37 9.51 11.93
CA ILE A 130 -1.53 10.12 12.98
C ILE A 130 -0.15 9.46 13.02
N LEU A 131 -0.07 8.14 12.92
CA LEU A 131 1.20 7.40 12.92
C LEU A 131 2.06 7.78 11.71
N ILE A 132 1.50 7.83 10.51
CA ILE A 132 2.23 8.28 9.31
C ILE A 132 2.75 9.71 9.51
N PHE A 133 1.92 10.62 10.01
CA PHE A 133 2.31 12.02 10.25
C PHE A 133 3.44 12.11 11.29
N THR A 134 3.29 11.43 12.42
CA THR A 134 4.31 11.42 13.49
C THR A 134 5.63 10.79 13.02
N ALA A 135 5.59 9.78 12.14
CA ALA A 135 6.79 9.20 11.55
C ALA A 135 7.57 10.24 10.73
N GLN A 136 6.89 11.18 10.06
CA GLN A 136 7.56 12.24 9.30
C GLN A 136 8.28 13.25 10.18
N LEU A 137 7.82 13.48 11.42
CA LEU A 137 8.44 14.46 12.34
C LEU A 137 9.91 14.15 12.65
N THR A 138 10.31 12.90 12.53
CA THR A 138 11.72 12.49 12.69
C THR A 138 12.63 13.17 11.67
N GLN A 139 12.14 13.42 10.46
CA GLN A 139 12.88 14.06 9.36
C GLN A 139 13.09 15.56 9.57
N PHE A 140 12.37 16.18 10.51
CA PHE A 140 12.51 17.60 10.84
C PHE A 140 13.57 17.86 11.92
N LYS A 141 13.98 16.84 12.67
CA LYS A 141 14.97 16.97 13.74
C LYS A 141 16.33 17.32 13.13
N ASN A 142 16.89 18.46 13.53
CA ASN A 142 18.17 18.99 13.01
C ASN A 142 18.21 19.16 11.49
N ALA A 143 17.06 19.39 10.85
CA ALA A 143 16.96 19.55 9.41
C ALA A 143 17.45 20.94 8.95
N ASN A 144 18.04 20.99 7.76
CA ASN A 144 18.46 22.24 7.12
C ASN A 144 17.25 23.03 6.59
N TRP A 145 17.35 24.35 6.44
CA TRP A 145 16.31 25.22 5.86
C TRP A 145 15.85 24.74 4.47
N VAL A 146 16.75 24.10 3.71
CA VAL A 146 16.43 23.50 2.40
C VAL A 146 15.32 22.44 2.53
N MET A 147 15.35 21.63 3.58
CA MET A 147 14.32 20.61 3.84
C MET A 147 12.95 21.27 4.07
N TYR A 148 12.89 22.30 4.91
CA TYR A 148 11.66 23.06 5.17
C TYR A 148 11.14 23.73 3.89
N ALA A 149 12.03 24.33 3.09
CA ALA A 149 11.66 24.94 1.81
C ALA A 149 11.10 23.91 0.82
N MET A 150 11.73 22.73 0.70
CA MET A 150 11.25 21.65 -0.17
C MET A 150 9.88 21.14 0.27
N VAL A 151 9.65 20.95 1.57
CA VAL A 151 8.33 20.57 2.10
C VAL A 151 7.30 21.64 1.77
N GLY A 152 7.59 22.91 2.04
CA GLY A 152 6.69 24.02 1.78
C GLY A 152 6.30 24.13 0.29
N VAL A 153 7.29 24.07 -0.60
CA VAL A 153 7.08 24.06 -2.06
C VAL A 153 6.26 22.85 -2.49
N SER A 154 6.55 21.66 -1.96
CA SER A 154 5.80 20.44 -2.29
C SER A 154 4.33 20.55 -1.91
N LEU A 155 4.03 21.08 -0.70
CA LEU A 155 2.65 21.32 -0.26
C LEU A 155 1.95 22.38 -1.11
N LEU A 156 2.65 23.46 -1.48
CA LEU A 156 2.11 24.49 -2.37
C LEU A 156 1.79 23.93 -3.76
N ILE A 157 2.64 23.09 -4.32
CA ILE A 157 2.37 22.41 -5.60
C ILE A 157 1.17 21.47 -5.44
N LEU A 158 1.15 20.63 -4.41
CA LEU A 158 0.12 19.61 -4.21
C LEU A 158 -1.28 20.22 -4.00
N TYR A 159 -1.40 21.32 -3.26
CA TYR A 159 -2.69 21.98 -2.99
C TYR A 159 -3.02 23.12 -3.95
N GLY A 160 -2.01 23.75 -4.54
CA GLY A 160 -2.15 24.94 -5.38
C GLY A 160 -2.29 24.60 -6.86
N LEU A 161 -1.39 23.76 -7.41
CA LEU A 161 -1.34 23.48 -8.85
C LEU A 161 -2.66 22.88 -9.40
N PRO A 162 -3.32 21.92 -8.72
CA PRO A 162 -4.57 21.34 -9.22
C PRO A 162 -5.76 22.32 -9.24
N LYS A 163 -5.62 23.54 -8.70
CA LYS A 163 -6.69 24.56 -8.77
C LYS A 163 -6.62 25.39 -10.05
N PHE A 164 -5.52 25.30 -10.80
CA PHE A 164 -5.30 26.06 -12.02
C PHE A 164 -5.56 25.25 -13.31
N PHE A 165 -5.85 23.96 -13.18
CA PHE A 165 -6.22 23.02 -14.25
C PHE A 165 -7.48 22.26 -13.85
#